data_AF-A0A2Z6TG06-F1
#
_entry.id   AF-A0A2Z6TG06-F1
#
_cell.length_a   1.000
_cell.length_b   1.000
_cell.length_c   1.000
_cell.angle_alpha   90.00
_cell.angle_beta   90.00
_cell.angle_gamma   90.00
#
_symmetry.space_group_name_H-M   'P 1'
#
loop_
_entity.id
_entity.type
_entity.pdbx_description
1 polymer ?
#
loop_
_entity_poly.entity_id
_entity_poly.type
_entity_poly.pdbx_seq_one_letter_code
_entity_poly.pdbx_strand_id
1 'polypeptide(L)'
;MEGSRAELRRIDQEESRHDKKALIFIMFTVITLVFSLFTFMNPIFMKQQIAKESNSVVAERYVNEKFDNFAELIGADRNGDANNLLTTNQTQPIANALLDYTLGVHWFKAENASLASKIRYVILHKIDDNSSTEAKSVQKQLKKFNRSGIYTVITGFDLAAITLCANIETLFVVINLVVIFMCLLAAWSLIKNLKQQVANRQLVHIVTAAGMWTGTLLMIIYTLLALIPLIFNVEGLILNIGYFLEIASGIFLELVIVGVILFIISTIVWELSDPK
;
A
#
# COMPACT_ATOMS: atom_id res chain seq x y z
N MET A 1 46.25 -19.62 29.65
CA MET A 1 45.21 -20.42 28.97
C MET A 1 43.78 -20.09 29.43
N GLU A 2 43.55 -19.54 30.62
CA GLU A 2 42.20 -19.13 31.06
C GLU A 2 41.64 -17.88 30.36
N GLY A 3 42.49 -16.90 30.01
CA GLY A 3 42.05 -15.68 29.31
C GLY A 3 41.40 -15.94 27.94
N SER A 4 41.96 -16.85 27.15
CA SER A 4 41.44 -17.21 25.81
C SER A 4 40.08 -17.90 25.87
N ARG A 5 39.79 -18.71 26.90
CA ARG A 5 38.48 -19.35 27.07
C ARG A 5 37.40 -18.39 27.55
N ALA A 6 37.76 -17.40 28.36
CA ALA A 6 36.84 -16.34 28.80
C ALA A 6 36.49 -15.38 27.65
N GLU A 7 37.47 -15.03 26.81
CA GLU A 7 37.24 -14.23 25.60
C GLU A 7 36.36 -14.97 24.58
N LEU A 8 36.62 -16.26 24.32
CA LEU A 8 35.79 -17.07 23.42
C LEU A 8 34.33 -17.15 23.91
N ARG A 9 34.10 -17.39 25.21
CA ARG A 9 32.74 -17.39 25.79
C ARG A 9 32.04 -16.04 25.68
N ARG A 10 32.79 -14.94 25.78
CA ARG A 10 32.24 -13.59 25.64
C ARG A 10 31.85 -13.31 24.18
N ILE A 11 32.68 -13.71 23.22
CA ILE A 11 32.39 -13.59 21.80
C ILE A 11 31.14 -14.40 21.44
N ASP A 12 31.02 -15.65 21.91
CA ASP A 12 29.82 -16.49 21.70
C ASP A 12 28.55 -15.87 22.30
N GLN A 13 28.65 -15.22 23.46
CA GLN A 13 27.51 -14.55 24.10
C GLN A 13 27.09 -13.26 23.37
N GLU A 14 28.06 -12.49 22.89
CA GLU A 14 27.81 -11.27 22.11
C GLU A 14 27.21 -11.62 20.73
N GLU A 15 27.71 -12.67 20.08
CA GLU A 15 27.18 -13.22 18.82
C GLU A 15 25.75 -13.74 18.98
N SER A 16 25.48 -14.55 20.01
CA SER A 16 24.13 -15.04 20.31
C SER A 16 23.13 -13.91 20.60
N ARG A 17 23.57 -12.81 21.23
CA ARG A 17 22.72 -11.64 21.48
C ARG A 17 22.45 -10.85 20.19
N HIS A 18 23.44 -10.76 19.30
CA HIS A 18 23.29 -10.13 18.00
C HIS A 18 22.29 -10.90 17.12
N ASP A 19 22.41 -12.22 17.05
CA ASP A 19 21.53 -13.10 16.29
C ASP A 19 20.06 -13.00 16.72
N LYS A 20 19.80 -12.92 18.03
CA LYS A 20 18.45 -12.73 18.58
C LYS A 20 17.82 -11.43 18.13
N LYS A 21 18.59 -10.33 18.11
CA LYS A 21 18.09 -9.02 17.65
C LYS A 21 17.87 -9.01 16.14
N ALA A 22 18.81 -9.59 15.38
CA ALA A 22 18.71 -9.70 13.93
C ALA A 22 17.42 -10.45 13.52
N LEU A 23 17.07 -11.53 14.23
CA LEU A 23 15.86 -12.30 13.99
C LEU A 23 14.57 -11.47 14.16
N ILE A 24 14.52 -10.57 15.17
CA ILE A 24 13.39 -9.64 15.37
C ILE A 24 13.24 -8.73 14.15
N PHE A 25 14.32 -8.07 13.73
CA PHE A 25 14.26 -7.15 12.60
C PHE A 25 13.92 -7.85 11.28
N ILE A 26 14.45 -9.06 11.07
CA ILE A 26 14.14 -9.85 9.88
C ILE A 26 12.66 -10.21 9.87
N MET A 27 12.10 -10.73 10.96
CA MET A 27 10.67 -11.07 11.02
C MET A 27 9.77 -9.83 10.84
N PHE A 28 10.08 -8.73 11.53
CA PHE A 28 9.36 -7.47 11.36
C PHE A 28 9.37 -6.99 9.90
N THR A 29 10.54 -7.04 9.26
CA THR A 29 10.71 -6.60 7.88
C THR A 29 9.92 -7.50 6.94
N VAL A 30 10.06 -8.83 7.05
CA VAL A 30 9.34 -9.78 6.19
C VAL A 30 7.83 -9.62 6.34
N ILE A 31 7.30 -9.52 7.57
CA ILE A 31 5.86 -9.37 7.78
C ILE A 31 5.35 -8.05 7.20
N THR A 32 6.05 -6.95 7.43
CA THR A 32 5.72 -5.63 6.87
C THR A 32 5.68 -5.65 5.33
N LEU A 33 6.71 -6.23 4.73
CA LEU A 33 6.88 -6.31 3.29
C LEU A 33 5.84 -7.23 2.62
N VAL A 34 5.56 -8.37 3.25
CA VAL A 34 4.49 -9.27 2.82
C VAL A 34 3.13 -8.58 2.95
N PHE A 35 2.89 -7.88 4.06
CA PHE A 35 1.66 -7.13 4.24
C PHE A 35 1.46 -6.07 3.15
N SER A 36 2.49 -5.30 2.80
CA SER A 36 2.36 -4.29 1.74
C SER A 36 2.03 -4.92 0.38
N LEU A 37 2.61 -6.08 0.07
CA LEU A 37 2.31 -6.83 -1.16
C LEU A 37 0.83 -7.25 -1.24
N PHE A 38 0.26 -7.73 -0.12
CA PHE A 38 -1.14 -8.17 -0.08
C PHE A 38 -2.15 -7.04 0.09
N THR A 39 -1.71 -5.84 0.45
CA THR A 39 -2.58 -4.69 0.71
C THR A 39 -2.36 -3.56 -0.30
N PHE A 40 -1.44 -2.63 -0.02
CA PHE A 40 -1.19 -1.44 -0.82
C PHE A 40 -0.83 -1.72 -2.27
N MET A 41 -0.08 -2.80 -2.51
CA MET A 41 0.39 -3.21 -3.84
C MET A 41 -0.58 -4.18 -4.54
N ASN A 42 -1.73 -4.46 -3.92
CA ASN A 42 -2.72 -5.41 -4.44
C ASN A 42 -3.95 -4.67 -4.99
N PRO A 43 -4.23 -4.74 -6.31
CA PRO A 43 -5.35 -4.02 -6.92
C PRO A 43 -6.70 -4.52 -6.41
N ILE A 44 -6.83 -5.82 -6.10
CA ILE A 44 -8.08 -6.41 -5.61
C ILE A 44 -8.38 -5.87 -4.22
N PHE A 45 -7.37 -5.88 -3.34
CA PHE A 45 -7.52 -5.34 -1.99
C PHE A 45 -7.84 -3.85 -2.00
N MET A 46 -7.09 -3.05 -2.77
CA MET A 46 -7.31 -1.60 -2.84
C MET A 46 -8.69 -1.26 -3.40
N LYS A 47 -9.19 -2.00 -4.39
CA LYS A 47 -10.58 -1.86 -4.89
C LYS A 47 -11.62 -2.12 -3.80
N GLN A 48 -11.42 -3.13 -2.96
CA GLN A 48 -12.31 -3.40 -1.83
C GLN A 48 -12.24 -2.27 -0.80
N GLN A 49 -11.03 -1.74 -0.55
CA GLN A 49 -10.85 -0.64 0.40
C GLN A 49 -11.54 0.65 -0.06
N ILE A 50 -11.44 1.02 -1.35
CA ILE A 50 -12.15 2.21 -1.87
C ILE A 50 -13.66 2.00 -2.05
N ALA A 51 -14.15 0.76 -1.99
CA ALA A 51 -15.58 0.47 -2.04
C ALA A 51 -16.27 0.55 -0.66
N LYS A 52 -15.50 0.65 0.44
CA LYS A 52 -16.06 0.88 1.78
C LYS A 52 -16.64 2.30 1.85
N GLU A 53 -17.79 2.46 2.50
CA GLU A 53 -18.58 3.71 2.54
C GLU A 53 -17.76 4.95 2.97
N SER A 54 -16.89 4.81 3.97
CA SER A 54 -16.01 5.90 4.41
C SER A 54 -14.97 6.29 3.35
N ASN A 55 -14.46 5.33 2.60
CA ASN A 55 -13.36 5.51 1.66
C ASN A 55 -13.85 5.81 0.23
N SER A 56 -15.09 5.45 -0.10
CA SER A 56 -15.69 5.74 -1.40
C SER A 56 -15.82 7.23 -1.62
N VAL A 57 -16.15 8.00 -0.57
CA VAL A 57 -16.18 9.47 -0.62
C VAL A 57 -14.79 10.04 -0.93
N VAL A 58 -13.73 9.44 -0.39
CA VAL A 58 -12.33 9.84 -0.66
C VAL A 58 -11.97 9.58 -2.13
N ALA A 59 -12.29 8.39 -2.63
CA ALA A 59 -12.06 8.02 -4.03
C ALA A 59 -12.89 8.88 -5.00
N GLU A 60 -14.14 9.20 -4.64
CA GLU A 60 -15.01 10.10 -5.38
C GLU A 60 -14.43 11.50 -5.50
N ARG A 61 -13.96 12.08 -4.39
CA ARG A 61 -13.30 13.40 -4.38
C ARG A 61 -12.08 13.41 -5.30
N TYR A 62 -11.20 12.42 -5.18
CA TYR A 62 -10.02 12.29 -6.03
C TYR A 62 -10.34 12.20 -7.54
N VAL A 63 -11.34 11.39 -7.91
CA VAL A 63 -11.75 11.26 -9.32
C VAL A 63 -12.44 12.53 -9.82
N ASN A 64 -13.29 13.16 -9.00
CA ASN A 64 -13.95 14.40 -9.35
C ASN A 64 -12.94 15.53 -9.57
N GLU A 65 -11.93 15.68 -8.70
CA GLU A 65 -10.85 16.65 -8.88
C GLU A 65 -10.14 16.48 -10.23
N LYS A 66 -9.84 15.24 -10.63
CA LYS A 66 -9.26 14.95 -11.96
C LYS A 66 -10.23 15.26 -13.10
N PHE A 67 -11.51 14.94 -12.93
CA PHE A 67 -12.54 15.21 -13.93
C PHE A 67 -12.83 16.71 -14.08
N ASP A 68 -12.72 17.47 -12.99
CA ASP A 68 -12.88 18.92 -12.94
C ASP A 68 -11.77 19.63 -13.71
N ASN A 69 -10.51 19.25 -13.45
CA ASN A 69 -9.37 19.72 -14.22
C ASN A 69 -9.52 19.39 -15.72
N PHE A 70 -10.04 18.20 -16.04
CA PHE A 70 -10.34 17.83 -17.42
C PHE A 70 -11.46 18.68 -18.04
N ALA A 71 -12.53 18.98 -17.29
CA ALA A 71 -13.63 19.81 -17.74
C ALA A 71 -13.17 21.23 -18.11
N GLU A 72 -12.32 21.83 -17.27
CA GLU A 72 -11.69 23.13 -17.55
C GLU A 72 -10.82 23.07 -18.81
N LEU A 73 -9.97 22.05 -18.93
CA LEU A 73 -9.04 21.91 -20.06
C LEU A 73 -9.74 21.79 -21.42
N ILE A 74 -10.92 21.15 -21.46
CA ILE A 74 -11.71 21.02 -22.70
C ILE A 74 -12.72 22.16 -22.88
N GLY A 75 -12.75 23.14 -21.97
CA GLY A 75 -13.65 24.29 -22.00
C GLY A 75 -15.12 23.89 -21.83
N ALA A 76 -15.42 22.84 -21.07
CA ALA A 76 -16.80 22.45 -20.78
C ALA A 76 -17.50 23.54 -19.97
N ASP A 77 -18.75 23.83 -20.34
CA ASP A 77 -19.58 24.83 -19.69
C ASP A 77 -19.84 24.45 -18.22
N ARG A 78 -19.54 25.37 -17.30
CA ARG A 78 -19.74 25.24 -15.84
C ARG A 78 -20.79 26.26 -15.43
N ASN A 79 -22.05 25.84 -15.34
CA ASN A 79 -23.16 26.72 -15.00
C ASN A 79 -23.58 26.60 -13.52
N GLY A 80 -22.68 26.16 -12.63
CA GLY A 80 -22.95 26.09 -11.20
C GLY A 80 -21.73 25.81 -10.31
N ASP A 81 -21.91 26.03 -9.00
CA ASP A 81 -20.91 25.81 -7.92
C ASP A 81 -20.80 24.34 -7.47
N ALA A 82 -21.10 23.37 -8.35
CA ALA A 82 -21.12 21.97 -7.96
C ALA A 82 -19.69 21.44 -7.69
N ASN A 83 -19.38 21.11 -6.43
CA ASN A 83 -18.07 20.59 -6.00
C ASN A 83 -17.74 19.18 -6.54
N ASN A 84 -18.73 18.41 -7.00
CA ASN A 84 -18.54 17.08 -7.59
C ASN A 84 -19.41 16.96 -8.85
N LEU A 85 -18.79 16.80 -10.02
CA LEU A 85 -19.52 16.69 -11.30
C LEU A 85 -20.01 15.27 -11.59
N LEU A 86 -19.32 14.26 -11.07
CA LEU A 86 -19.62 12.83 -11.24
C LEU A 86 -20.22 12.22 -9.98
N THR A 87 -21.19 11.33 -10.18
CA THR A 87 -21.77 10.48 -9.12
C THR A 87 -20.87 9.30 -8.77
N THR A 88 -21.10 8.65 -7.61
CA THR A 88 -20.41 7.41 -7.21
C THR A 88 -20.38 6.33 -8.30
N ASN A 89 -21.52 6.14 -9.00
CA ASN A 89 -21.65 5.15 -10.06
C ASN A 89 -20.76 5.44 -11.29
N GLN A 90 -20.29 6.68 -11.43
CA GLN A 90 -19.46 7.17 -12.52
C GLN A 90 -17.99 7.27 -12.11
N THR A 91 -17.71 7.66 -10.87
CA THR A 91 -16.35 7.74 -10.33
C THR A 91 -15.76 6.35 -10.10
N GLN A 92 -16.55 5.39 -9.58
CA GLN A 92 -16.04 4.06 -9.22
C GLN A 92 -15.40 3.29 -10.40
N PRO A 93 -16.00 3.26 -11.62
CA PRO A 93 -15.35 2.64 -12.77
C PRO A 93 -14.04 3.32 -13.18
N ILE A 94 -13.93 4.64 -13.01
CA ILE A 94 -12.72 5.40 -13.31
C ILE A 94 -11.64 5.10 -12.26
N ALA A 95 -11.99 5.15 -10.96
CA ALA A 95 -11.09 4.79 -9.87
C ALA A 95 -10.55 3.36 -10.03
N ASN A 96 -11.42 2.40 -10.37
CA ASN A 96 -11.03 1.02 -10.63
C ASN A 96 -10.06 0.90 -11.82
N ALA A 97 -10.30 1.65 -12.90
CA ALA A 97 -9.40 1.65 -14.06
C ALA A 97 -8.03 2.25 -13.74
N LEU A 98 -7.98 3.29 -12.91
CA LEU A 98 -6.74 3.87 -12.40
C LEU A 98 -5.98 2.86 -11.52
N LEU A 99 -6.65 2.22 -10.57
CA LEU A 99 -6.04 1.20 -9.70
C LEU A 99 -5.52 0.00 -10.51
N ASP A 100 -6.30 -0.51 -11.47
CA ASP A 100 -5.86 -1.61 -12.35
C ASP A 100 -4.65 -1.24 -13.19
N TYR A 101 -4.58 0.03 -13.61
CA TYR A 101 -3.47 0.51 -14.39
C TYR A 101 -2.22 0.71 -13.52
N THR A 102 -2.36 1.16 -12.28
CA THR A 102 -1.23 1.46 -11.40
C THR A 102 -0.69 0.24 -10.66
N LEU A 103 -1.58 -0.62 -10.14
CA LEU A 103 -1.25 -1.76 -9.26
C LEU A 103 -1.45 -3.12 -9.96
N GLY A 104 -1.95 -3.14 -11.19
CA GLY A 104 -2.20 -4.37 -11.93
C GLY A 104 -0.93 -5.18 -12.19
N VAL A 105 -1.09 -6.41 -12.68
CA VAL A 105 0.07 -7.21 -13.10
C VAL A 105 0.62 -6.63 -14.41
N HIS A 106 1.74 -5.94 -14.33
CA HIS A 106 2.44 -5.41 -15.50
C HIS A 106 3.93 -5.21 -15.22
N TRP A 107 4.70 -5.03 -16.29
CA TRP A 107 6.05 -4.48 -16.22
C TRP A 107 6.01 -2.96 -16.37
N PHE A 108 7.17 -2.33 -16.51
CA PHE A 108 7.25 -0.89 -16.77
C PHE A 108 6.40 -0.48 -17.99
N LYS A 109 5.53 0.50 -17.78
CA LYS A 109 4.63 1.05 -18.78
C LYS A 109 5.27 2.24 -19.48
N ALA A 110 5.10 2.28 -20.79
CA ALA A 110 5.52 3.40 -21.64
C ALA A 110 4.32 4.18 -22.23
N GLU A 111 3.11 3.63 -22.16
CA GLU A 111 1.91 4.20 -22.78
C GLU A 111 0.68 4.07 -21.88
N ASN A 112 -0.21 5.07 -21.97
CA ASN A 112 -1.45 5.18 -21.19
C ASN A 112 -2.71 5.27 -22.06
N ALA A 113 -2.60 4.99 -23.37
CA ALA A 113 -3.71 5.06 -24.31
C ALA A 113 -4.84 4.09 -23.95
N SER A 114 -4.51 2.90 -23.43
CA SER A 114 -5.50 1.91 -22.99
C SER A 114 -6.31 2.39 -21.77
N LEU A 115 -5.66 3.04 -20.80
CA LEU A 115 -6.32 3.68 -19.66
C LEU A 115 -7.20 4.84 -20.14
N ALA A 116 -6.67 5.72 -20.98
CA ALA A 116 -7.42 6.82 -21.56
C ALA A 116 -8.67 6.35 -22.32
N SER A 117 -8.57 5.24 -23.06
CA SER A 117 -9.70 4.64 -23.76
C SER A 117 -10.77 4.13 -22.79
N LYS A 118 -10.39 3.54 -21.65
CA LYS A 118 -11.33 3.11 -20.60
C LYS A 118 -12.03 4.32 -19.95
N ILE A 119 -11.28 5.34 -19.58
CA ILE A 119 -11.84 6.57 -19.00
C ILE A 119 -12.79 7.24 -19.99
N ARG A 120 -12.37 7.41 -21.25
CA ARG A 120 -13.20 7.94 -22.33
C ARG A 120 -14.49 7.14 -22.51
N TYR A 121 -14.40 5.81 -22.48
CA TYR A 121 -15.59 4.96 -22.58
C TYR A 121 -16.58 5.24 -21.45
N VAL A 122 -16.10 5.34 -20.20
CA VAL A 122 -16.95 5.66 -19.04
C VAL A 122 -17.62 7.02 -19.24
N ILE A 123 -16.86 8.07 -19.57
CA ILE A 123 -17.43 9.42 -19.79
C ILE A 123 -18.49 9.40 -20.90
N LEU A 124 -18.26 8.67 -21.99
CA LEU A 124 -19.17 8.64 -23.14
C LEU A 124 -20.43 7.79 -22.94
N HIS A 125 -20.42 6.81 -22.04
CA HIS A 125 -21.52 5.82 -21.93
C HIS A 125 -22.14 5.72 -20.54
N LYS A 126 -21.52 6.27 -19.49
CA LYS A 126 -22.03 6.24 -18.11
C LYS A 126 -22.53 7.60 -17.62
N ILE A 127 -22.32 8.66 -18.38
CA ILE A 127 -22.99 9.95 -18.18
C ILE A 127 -24.37 9.87 -18.84
N ASP A 128 -25.40 9.92 -18.02
CA ASP A 128 -26.81 9.71 -18.36
C ASP A 128 -27.69 10.91 -17.94
N ASP A 129 -29.00 10.76 -18.02
CA ASP A 129 -29.95 11.83 -17.71
C ASP A 129 -29.95 12.26 -16.24
N ASN A 130 -29.48 11.41 -15.33
CA ASN A 130 -29.35 11.73 -13.89
C ASN A 130 -28.03 12.45 -13.57
N SER A 131 -27.16 12.63 -14.56
CA SER A 131 -25.87 13.32 -14.39
C SER A 131 -26.03 14.83 -14.40
N SER A 132 -25.07 15.51 -13.75
CA SER A 132 -25.00 16.98 -13.75
C SER A 132 -24.96 17.55 -15.18
N THR A 133 -25.47 18.77 -15.34
CA THR A 133 -25.47 19.48 -16.63
C THR A 133 -24.04 19.68 -17.14
N GLU A 134 -23.10 19.90 -16.22
CA GLU A 134 -21.67 20.05 -16.43
C GLU A 134 -21.03 18.74 -16.90
N ALA A 135 -21.35 17.59 -16.29
CA ALA A 135 -20.88 16.28 -16.77
C ALA A 135 -21.40 15.98 -18.18
N LYS A 136 -22.67 16.33 -18.48
CA LYS A 136 -23.23 16.23 -19.83
C LYS A 136 -22.52 17.16 -20.82
N SER A 137 -22.13 18.36 -20.38
CA SER A 137 -21.33 19.31 -21.16
C SER A 137 -19.95 18.73 -21.52
N VAL A 138 -19.25 18.13 -20.55
CA VAL A 138 -17.99 17.40 -20.76
C VAL A 138 -18.18 16.25 -21.75
N GLN A 139 -19.23 15.46 -21.61
CA GLN A 139 -19.53 14.38 -22.56
C GLN A 139 -19.71 14.92 -23.99
N LYS A 140 -20.47 16.00 -24.16
CA LYS A 140 -20.74 16.63 -25.46
C LYS A 140 -19.47 17.21 -26.09
N GLN A 141 -18.63 17.87 -25.29
CA GLN A 141 -17.31 18.36 -25.69
C GLN A 141 -16.45 17.19 -26.18
N LEU A 142 -16.31 16.14 -25.38
CA LEU A 142 -15.47 14.98 -25.68
C LEU A 142 -15.92 14.24 -26.95
N LYS A 143 -17.23 14.17 -27.23
CA LYS A 143 -17.77 13.59 -28.49
C LYS A 143 -17.27 14.32 -29.74
N LYS A 144 -16.97 15.63 -29.66
CA LYS A 144 -16.42 16.41 -30.80
C LYS A 144 -14.98 16.02 -31.12
N PHE A 145 -14.22 15.55 -30.13
CA PHE A 145 -12.83 15.13 -30.29
C PHE A 145 -12.71 13.67 -30.77
N ASN A 146 -13.19 13.37 -31.97
CA ASN A 146 -13.29 11.99 -32.50
C ASN A 146 -11.98 11.18 -32.37
N ARG A 147 -10.94 11.50 -33.17
CA ARG A 147 -9.62 10.81 -33.12
C ARG A 147 -8.69 11.35 -32.04
N SER A 148 -8.81 12.63 -31.66
CA SER A 148 -7.95 13.26 -30.66
C SER A 148 -8.41 13.05 -29.22
N GLY A 149 -9.62 12.52 -28.99
CA GLY A 149 -10.22 12.42 -27.66
C GLY A 149 -9.44 11.54 -26.70
N ILE A 150 -8.68 10.55 -27.20
CA ILE A 150 -7.75 9.77 -26.36
C ILE A 150 -6.65 10.69 -25.82
N TYR A 151 -6.01 11.49 -26.67
CA TYR A 151 -4.97 12.43 -26.26
C TYR A 151 -5.49 13.51 -25.31
N THR A 152 -6.71 13.99 -25.55
CA THR A 152 -7.37 14.95 -24.66
C THR A 152 -7.59 14.36 -23.27
N VAL A 153 -8.02 13.09 -23.16
CA VAL A 153 -8.15 12.40 -21.88
C VAL A 153 -6.79 12.14 -21.23
N ILE A 154 -5.77 11.75 -21.99
CA ILE A 154 -4.39 11.59 -21.48
C ILE A 154 -3.91 12.87 -20.79
N THR A 155 -4.10 14.00 -21.46
CA THR A 155 -3.62 15.30 -20.98
C THR A 155 -4.45 15.77 -19.78
N GLY A 156 -5.78 15.76 -19.89
CA GLY A 156 -6.63 16.33 -18.84
C GLY A 156 -6.75 15.50 -17.57
N PHE A 157 -6.55 14.19 -17.63
CA PHE A 157 -6.44 13.35 -16.42
C PHE A 157 -5.00 13.25 -15.89
N ASP A 158 -4.02 13.89 -16.54
CA ASP A 158 -2.59 13.77 -16.24
C ASP A 158 -2.15 12.30 -16.13
N LEU A 159 -2.43 11.53 -17.19
CA LEU A 159 -2.11 10.10 -17.20
C LEU A 159 -0.60 9.83 -17.30
N ALA A 160 0.21 10.86 -17.56
CA ALA A 160 1.66 10.78 -17.46
C ALA A 160 2.10 10.57 -16.00
N ALA A 161 1.58 11.36 -15.05
CA ALA A 161 1.82 11.14 -13.63
C ALA A 161 1.33 9.77 -13.15
N ILE A 162 0.16 9.32 -13.63
CA ILE A 162 -0.36 7.98 -13.31
C ILE A 162 0.57 6.87 -13.83
N THR A 163 1.16 7.04 -15.01
CA THR A 163 2.13 6.09 -15.58
C THR A 163 3.43 6.07 -14.81
N LEU A 164 3.92 7.23 -14.40
CA LEU A 164 5.08 7.32 -13.50
C LEU A 164 4.79 6.58 -12.18
N CYS A 165 3.62 6.78 -11.60
CA CYS A 165 3.21 6.11 -10.37
C CYS A 165 3.18 4.58 -10.54
N ALA A 166 2.62 4.08 -11.66
CA ALA A 166 2.62 2.65 -12.00
C ALA A 166 4.05 2.06 -12.12
N ASN A 167 4.98 2.84 -12.67
CA ASN A 167 6.38 2.42 -12.82
C ASN A 167 7.14 2.43 -11.48
N ILE A 168 6.89 3.44 -10.64
CA ILE A 168 7.40 3.51 -9.28
C ILE A 168 6.89 2.30 -8.48
N GLU A 169 5.61 1.98 -8.61
CA GLU A 169 5.02 0.81 -7.95
C GLU A 169 5.66 -0.49 -8.43
N THR A 170 5.85 -0.65 -9.74
CA THR A 170 6.55 -1.82 -10.31
C THR A 170 7.95 -1.97 -9.71
N LEU A 171 8.69 -0.87 -9.57
CA LEU A 171 10.00 -0.87 -8.92
C LEU A 171 9.92 -1.26 -7.44
N PHE A 172 8.94 -0.73 -6.70
CA PHE A 172 8.72 -1.10 -5.31
C PHE A 172 8.40 -2.59 -5.16
N VAL A 173 7.56 -3.17 -6.00
CA VAL A 173 7.27 -4.62 -5.99
C VAL A 173 8.54 -5.43 -6.21
N VAL A 174 9.36 -5.07 -7.19
CA VAL A 174 10.63 -5.77 -7.48
C VAL A 174 11.58 -5.69 -6.30
N ILE A 175 11.81 -4.49 -5.75
CA ILE A 175 12.69 -4.30 -4.58
C ILE A 175 12.16 -5.07 -3.38
N ASN A 176 10.85 -5.01 -3.14
CA ASN A 176 10.19 -5.67 -2.04
C ASN A 176 10.41 -7.19 -2.09
N LEU A 177 10.19 -7.82 -3.25
CA LEU A 177 10.46 -9.25 -3.45
C LEU A 177 11.93 -9.62 -3.23
N VAL A 178 12.86 -8.79 -3.71
CA VAL A 178 14.31 -9.01 -3.51
C VAL A 178 14.67 -8.94 -2.02
N VAL A 179 14.16 -7.93 -1.29
CA VAL A 179 14.45 -7.77 0.15
C VAL A 179 13.84 -8.92 0.95
N ILE A 180 12.60 -9.33 0.66
CA ILE A 180 11.99 -10.52 1.29
C ILE A 180 12.89 -11.73 1.08
N PHE A 181 13.35 -11.98 -0.15
CA PHE A 181 14.21 -13.13 -0.45
C PHE A 181 15.53 -13.08 0.33
N MET A 182 16.19 -11.91 0.38
CA MET A 182 17.41 -11.72 1.17
C MET A 182 17.18 -11.94 2.67
N CYS A 183 16.08 -11.42 3.21
CA CYS A 183 15.69 -11.62 4.60
C CYS A 183 15.44 -13.10 4.92
N LEU A 184 14.81 -13.86 4.01
CA LEU A 184 14.58 -15.30 4.19
C LEU A 184 15.90 -16.09 4.17
N LEU A 185 16.84 -15.75 3.30
CA LEU A 185 18.18 -16.35 3.31
C LEU A 185 18.93 -16.05 4.61
N ALA A 186 18.87 -14.81 5.08
CA ALA A 186 19.46 -14.40 6.36
C ALA A 186 18.83 -15.13 7.55
N ALA A 187 17.50 -15.20 7.59
CA ALA A 187 16.76 -15.95 8.62
C ALA A 187 17.17 -17.42 8.63
N TRP A 188 17.25 -18.04 7.45
CA TRP A 188 17.65 -19.44 7.32
C TRP A 188 19.07 -19.68 7.83
N SER A 189 20.01 -18.80 7.48
CA SER A 189 21.39 -18.86 7.97
C SER A 189 21.45 -18.72 9.50
N LEU A 190 20.75 -17.74 10.08
CA LEU A 190 20.71 -17.51 11.52
C LEU A 190 20.10 -18.69 12.28
N ILE A 191 18.96 -19.22 11.80
CA ILE A 191 18.30 -20.37 12.43
C ILE A 191 19.20 -21.61 12.38
N LYS A 192 19.93 -21.82 11.27
CA LYS A 192 20.88 -22.93 11.14
C LYS A 192 22.03 -22.80 12.15
N ASN A 193 22.59 -21.60 12.30
CA ASN A 193 23.67 -21.35 13.26
C ASN A 193 23.18 -21.56 14.71
N LEU A 194 22.05 -20.97 15.08
CA LEU A 194 21.46 -21.15 16.41
C LEU A 194 21.16 -22.62 16.70
N LYS A 195 20.63 -23.37 15.74
CA LYS A 195 20.35 -24.81 15.90
C LYS A 195 21.60 -25.64 16.19
N GLN A 196 22.79 -25.21 15.74
CA GLN A 196 24.05 -25.88 16.06
C GLN A 196 24.52 -25.62 17.50
N GLN A 197 24.06 -24.52 18.11
CA GLN A 197 24.50 -24.07 19.43
C GLN A 197 23.51 -24.41 20.55
N VAL A 198 22.22 -24.48 20.25
CA VAL A 198 21.16 -24.67 21.26
C VAL A 198 20.26 -25.87 20.94
N ALA A 199 19.65 -26.44 21.97
CA ALA A 199 18.65 -27.50 21.81
C ALA A 199 17.41 -26.97 21.09
N ASN A 200 16.68 -27.85 20.38
CA ASN A 200 15.47 -27.47 19.63
C ASN A 200 14.44 -26.70 20.47
N ARG A 201 14.23 -27.08 21.74
CA ARG A 201 13.32 -26.37 22.64
C ARG A 201 13.74 -24.92 22.89
N GLN A 202 15.04 -24.70 23.11
CA GLN A 202 15.60 -23.37 23.32
C GLN A 202 15.59 -22.55 22.02
N LEU A 203 15.75 -23.18 20.85
CA LEU A 203 15.57 -22.52 19.55
C LEU A 203 14.12 -22.02 19.38
N VAL A 204 13.12 -22.84 19.72
CA VAL A 204 11.71 -22.43 19.70
C VAL A 204 11.50 -21.23 20.61
N HIS A 205 12.03 -21.27 21.83
CA HIS A 205 11.95 -20.16 22.79
C HIS A 205 12.58 -18.86 22.25
N ILE A 206 13.70 -18.95 21.52
CA ILE A 206 14.33 -17.77 20.90
C ILE A 206 13.47 -17.20 19.76
N VAL A 207 12.95 -18.07 18.88
CA VAL A 207 12.14 -17.64 17.74
C VAL A 207 10.83 -17.01 18.22
N THR A 208 10.17 -17.60 19.22
CA THR A 208 8.93 -17.05 19.79
C THR A 208 9.20 -15.77 20.57
N ALA A 209 10.33 -15.65 21.27
CA ALA A 209 10.74 -14.37 21.86
C ALA A 209 10.87 -13.27 20.81
N ALA A 210 11.50 -13.59 19.67
CA ALA A 210 11.61 -12.63 18.59
C ALA A 210 10.25 -12.32 17.93
N GLY A 211 9.34 -13.29 17.88
CA GLY A 211 7.95 -13.11 17.43
C GLY A 211 7.16 -12.16 18.33
N MET A 212 7.30 -12.27 19.66
CA MET A 212 6.72 -11.33 20.62
C MET A 212 7.17 -9.90 20.33
N TRP A 213 8.48 -9.66 20.27
CA TRP A 213 9.04 -8.33 20.00
C TRP A 213 8.63 -7.79 18.62
N THR A 214 8.56 -8.66 17.62
CA THR A 214 8.05 -8.29 16.30
C THR A 214 6.61 -7.82 16.38
N GLY A 215 5.74 -8.57 17.08
CA GLY A 215 4.35 -8.17 17.32
C GLY A 215 4.25 -6.82 18.04
N THR A 216 5.10 -6.58 19.05
CA THR A 216 5.18 -5.28 19.75
C THR A 216 5.57 -4.15 18.81
N LEU A 217 6.58 -4.34 17.96
CA LEU A 217 7.00 -3.33 16.99
C LEU A 217 5.90 -3.02 15.97
N LEU A 218 5.20 -4.05 15.48
CA LEU A 218 4.05 -3.86 14.57
C LEU A 218 2.97 -3.02 15.25
N MET A 219 2.58 -3.36 16.48
CA MET A 219 1.57 -2.60 17.22
C MET A 219 1.95 -1.12 17.36
N ILE A 220 3.19 -0.84 17.78
CA ILE A 220 3.64 0.54 18.02
C ILE A 220 3.73 1.33 16.72
N ILE A 221 4.47 0.82 15.73
CA ILE A 221 4.76 1.55 14.49
C ILE A 221 3.48 1.79 13.69
N TYR A 222 2.63 0.77 13.54
CA TYR A 222 1.43 0.92 12.72
C TYR A 222 0.30 1.68 13.43
N THR A 223 0.26 1.69 14.77
CA THR A 223 -0.61 2.63 15.49
C THR A 223 -0.18 4.07 15.22
N LEU A 224 1.12 4.37 15.28
CA LEU A 224 1.62 5.71 14.98
C LEU A 224 1.29 6.12 13.53
N LEU A 225 1.46 5.22 12.56
CA LEU A 225 1.10 5.48 11.17
C LEU A 225 -0.41 5.67 10.97
N ALA A 226 -1.24 4.89 11.64
CA ALA A 226 -2.70 5.02 11.58
C ALA A 226 -3.22 6.35 12.15
N LEU A 227 -2.49 6.93 13.12
CA LEU A 227 -2.85 8.22 13.72
C LEU A 227 -2.47 9.44 12.88
N ILE A 228 -1.66 9.29 11.81
CA ILE A 228 -1.20 10.42 10.99
C ILE A 228 -2.38 11.28 10.49
N PRO A 229 -3.44 10.72 9.85
CA PRO A 229 -4.54 11.56 9.36
C PRO A 229 -5.37 12.24 10.45
N LEU A 230 -5.32 11.76 11.68
CA LEU A 230 -6.02 12.37 12.82
C LEU A 230 -5.29 13.64 13.31
N ILE A 231 -3.96 13.65 13.20
CA ILE A 231 -3.09 14.71 13.74
C ILE A 231 -2.83 15.79 12.68
N PHE A 232 -2.72 15.39 11.41
CA PHE A 232 -2.42 16.29 10.31
C PHE A 232 -3.67 16.56 9.48
N ASN A 233 -3.90 17.82 9.11
CA ASN A 233 -4.93 18.14 8.11
C ASN A 233 -4.48 17.60 6.74
N VAL A 234 -4.90 16.37 6.44
CA VAL A 234 -4.54 15.64 5.23
C VAL A 234 -5.05 16.31 3.95
N GLU A 235 -6.11 17.12 4.03
CA GLU A 235 -6.65 17.87 2.88
C GLU A 235 -5.71 18.99 2.40
N GLY A 236 -4.80 19.46 3.26
CA GLY A 236 -3.81 20.48 2.92
C GLY A 236 -2.47 19.97 2.39
N LEU A 237 -2.29 18.64 2.25
CA LEU A 237 -1.04 18.04 1.79
C LEU A 237 -0.91 18.09 0.27
N ILE A 238 0.24 18.60 -0.20
CA ILE A 238 0.61 18.69 -1.62
C ILE A 238 0.61 17.27 -2.24
N LEU A 239 0.21 17.15 -3.53
CA LEU A 239 0.26 15.92 -4.35
C LEU A 239 -0.77 14.82 -4.03
N ASN A 240 -1.95 15.17 -3.49
CA ASN A 240 -3.05 14.21 -3.26
C ASN A 240 -2.66 13.05 -2.31
N ILE A 241 -1.54 13.20 -1.58
CA ILE A 241 -1.06 12.27 -0.55
C ILE A 241 -2.08 12.17 0.60
N GLY A 242 -2.87 13.23 0.82
CA GLY A 242 -3.97 13.24 1.78
C GLY A 242 -4.95 12.10 1.60
N TYR A 243 -5.46 11.91 0.38
CA TYR A 243 -6.40 10.84 0.05
C TYR A 243 -5.80 9.44 0.27
N PHE A 244 -4.51 9.28 -0.08
CA PHE A 244 -3.80 8.03 0.19
C PHE A 244 -3.69 7.75 1.69
N LEU A 245 -3.28 8.74 2.48
CA LEU A 245 -3.11 8.58 3.94
C LEU A 245 -4.44 8.30 4.65
N GLU A 246 -5.53 8.92 4.21
CA GLU A 246 -6.88 8.68 4.74
C GLU A 246 -7.27 7.21 4.56
N ILE A 247 -7.14 6.66 3.35
CA ILE A 247 -7.40 5.24 3.07
C ILE A 247 -6.39 4.33 3.79
N ALA A 248 -5.11 4.71 3.81
CA ALA A 248 -4.03 3.92 4.39
C ALA A 248 -4.16 3.76 5.91
N SER A 249 -4.74 4.73 6.62
CA SER A 249 -4.92 4.65 8.08
C SER A 249 -5.71 3.42 8.53
N GLY A 250 -6.82 3.12 7.83
CA GLY A 250 -7.62 1.94 8.10
C GLY A 250 -6.83 0.64 7.85
N ILE A 251 -6.02 0.64 6.78
CA ILE A 251 -5.16 -0.50 6.44
C ILE A 251 -4.07 -0.70 7.51
N PHE A 252 -3.44 0.37 8.01
CA PHE A 252 -2.45 0.27 9.09
C PHE A 252 -3.03 -0.33 10.37
N LEU A 253 -4.29 -0.01 10.69
CA LEU A 253 -4.98 -0.60 11.85
C LEU A 253 -5.16 -2.13 11.69
N GLU A 254 -5.40 -2.63 10.47
CA GLU A 254 -5.44 -4.07 10.21
C GLU A 254 -4.10 -4.75 10.57
N LEU A 255 -2.96 -4.09 10.33
CA LEU A 255 -1.64 -4.62 10.71
C LEU A 255 -1.34 -4.54 12.21
N VAL A 256 -1.95 -3.59 12.94
CA VAL A 256 -1.92 -3.58 14.41
C VAL A 256 -2.58 -4.85 14.96
N ILE A 257 -3.72 -5.26 14.40
CA ILE A 257 -4.41 -6.50 14.79
C ILE A 257 -3.52 -7.72 14.54
N VAL A 258 -2.85 -7.79 13.39
CA VAL A 258 -1.87 -8.85 13.11
C VAL A 258 -0.75 -8.85 14.15
N GLY A 259 -0.25 -7.68 14.55
CA GLY A 259 0.74 -7.52 15.61
C GLY A 259 0.27 -8.08 16.96
N VAL A 260 -0.98 -7.81 17.35
CA VAL A 260 -1.61 -8.34 18.57
C VAL A 260 -1.68 -9.88 18.51
N ILE A 261 -2.17 -10.44 17.41
CA ILE A 261 -2.29 -11.90 17.24
C ILE A 261 -0.91 -12.57 17.32
N LEU A 262 0.08 -12.02 16.60
CA LEU A 262 1.45 -12.52 16.62
C LEU A 262 2.03 -12.47 18.04
N PHE A 263 1.82 -11.37 18.76
CA PHE A 263 2.28 -11.21 20.14
C PHE A 263 1.65 -12.27 21.07
N ILE A 264 0.33 -12.46 21.01
CA ILE A 264 -0.37 -13.41 21.89
C ILE A 264 0.10 -14.85 21.61
N ILE A 265 0.09 -15.28 20.35
CA ILE A 265 0.51 -16.64 19.97
C ILE A 265 1.97 -16.87 20.38
N SER A 266 2.84 -15.91 20.07
CA SER A 266 4.27 -16.00 20.40
C SER A 266 4.49 -16.08 21.90
N THR A 267 3.77 -15.29 22.71
CA THR A 267 3.85 -15.30 24.18
C THR A 267 3.46 -16.66 24.74
N ILE A 268 2.34 -17.25 24.28
CA ILE A 268 1.90 -18.56 24.75
C ILE A 268 2.94 -19.63 24.44
N VAL A 269 3.46 -19.68 23.21
CA VAL A 269 4.45 -20.70 22.83
C VAL A 269 5.79 -20.45 23.54
N TRP A 270 6.17 -19.19 23.75
CA TRP A 270 7.36 -18.80 24.51
C TRP A 270 7.33 -19.37 25.93
N GLU A 271 6.23 -19.17 26.66
CA GLU A 271 6.04 -19.68 28.03
C GLU A 271 6.09 -21.22 28.07
N LEU A 272 5.47 -21.90 27.12
CA LEU A 272 5.51 -23.37 27.03
C LEU A 272 6.91 -23.90 26.72
N SER A 273 7.68 -23.15 25.94
CA SER A 273 9.02 -23.52 25.52
C SER A 273 10.11 -23.20 26.55
N ASP A 274 9.76 -22.53 27.66
CA ASP A 274 10.71 -22.09 28.68
C ASP A 274 11.60 -23.25 29.18
N PRO A 275 12.93 -23.18 29.00
CA PRO A 275 13.85 -24.20 29.48
C PRO A 275 13.99 -24.07 31.01
N LYS A 276 13.08 -24.74 31.74
CA LYS A 276 13.26 -25.04 33.16
C LYS A 276 14.52 -25.88 33.40
#